data_AF-A0A7R9FBC1-F1
#
_entry.id   AF-A0A7R9FBC1-F1
#
_cell.length_a   1.000
_cell.length_b   1.000
_cell.length_c   1.000
_cell.angle_alpha   90.00
_cell.angle_beta   90.00
_cell.angle_gamma   90.00
#
_symmetry.space_group_name_H-M   'P 1'
#
loop_
_entity.id
_entity.type
_entity.pdbx_description
1 polymer ?
#
loop_
_entity_poly.entity_id
_entity_poly.type
_entity_poly.pdbx_seq_one_letter_code
_entity_poly.pdbx_strand_id
1 'polypeptide(L)'
;MQNESSAVSQLIGSPAIYRGNEKEGSGPGWEQRLLTTLSNSQYTAKVVLPRLSEVFSRHDYPPLTLPVATATSALSALDRQILEVYLEQKSDPLVGTIEPSMYLGRFDWDTTRRPTDVQPYVKEIITNMIGVHAEVHHVNPNLVSRVLSQIVETVAEELSRLMSCVTRFSIQGNQQARVDIRAVQETVSLYTTPTAHHWGPHLAISTLKEYSLEKERNTFNLAVVLVEDLLAKFRVRMRLQLMCFGDMKIVSGGQGI
;
A
#
# COMPACT_ATOMS: atom_id res chain seq x y z
N MET A 1 -47.59 -11.06 -4.86
CA MET A 1 -47.23 -10.04 -3.87
C MET A 1 -45.78 -9.69 -4.08
N GLN A 2 -45.51 -8.49 -4.61
CA GLN A 2 -44.18 -7.94 -4.82
C GLN A 2 -43.52 -7.69 -3.46
N ASN A 3 -42.24 -8.00 -3.31
CA ASN A 3 -41.43 -7.48 -2.21
C ASN A 3 -40.25 -6.75 -2.81
N GLU A 4 -40.41 -5.44 -2.96
CA GLU A 4 -39.38 -4.49 -3.36
C GLU A 4 -38.31 -4.45 -2.27
N SER A 5 -37.10 -4.92 -2.58
CA SER A 5 -35.93 -4.61 -1.75
C SER A 5 -35.32 -3.31 -2.25
N SER A 6 -35.49 -2.28 -1.42
CA SER A 6 -35.01 -0.92 -1.63
C SER A 6 -33.51 -0.88 -1.97
N ALA A 7 -33.18 -0.31 -3.12
CA ALA A 7 -31.83 0.04 -3.51
C ALA A 7 -31.34 1.19 -2.61
N VAL A 8 -30.56 0.86 -1.57
CA VAL A 8 -29.90 1.87 -0.73
C VAL A 8 -28.56 2.25 -1.37
N SER A 9 -28.54 3.47 -1.90
CA SER A 9 -27.37 4.21 -2.39
C SER A 9 -26.25 4.23 -1.35
N GLN A 10 -25.10 3.61 -1.66
CA GLN A 10 -23.86 3.78 -0.91
C GLN A 10 -22.99 4.84 -1.58
N LEU A 11 -23.33 6.12 -1.35
CA LEU A 11 -22.46 7.23 -1.69
C LEU A 11 -22.36 8.16 -0.49
N ILE A 12 -21.13 8.29 0.01
CA ILE A 12 -20.63 9.26 0.99
C ILE A 12 -20.87 8.87 2.47
N GLY A 13 -19.76 8.51 3.15
CA GLY A 13 -19.58 8.90 4.56
C GLY A 13 -19.53 7.78 5.60
N SER A 14 -18.53 6.91 5.53
CA SER A 14 -17.73 6.46 6.69
C SER A 14 -16.64 5.52 6.16
N PRO A 15 -15.37 5.62 6.60
CA PRO A 15 -14.40 4.57 6.31
C PRO A 15 -15.03 3.28 6.77
N ALA A 16 -15.04 2.27 5.90
CA ALA A 16 -15.71 1.01 6.15
C ALA A 16 -15.15 0.36 7.42
N ILE A 17 -15.79 0.72 8.54
CA ILE A 17 -16.34 -0.19 9.50
C ILE A 17 -15.23 -1.02 10.19
N TYR A 18 -14.69 -0.42 11.25
CA TYR A 18 -14.52 -1.12 12.52
C TYR A 18 -15.89 -1.70 12.96
N ARG A 19 -16.44 -2.72 12.26
CA ARG A 19 -17.55 -3.52 12.80
C ARG A 19 -16.91 -4.38 13.87
N GLY A 20 -16.77 -3.77 15.03
CA GLY A 20 -16.93 -4.48 16.28
C GLY A 20 -18.30 -5.15 16.24
N ASN A 21 -18.31 -6.41 15.81
CA ASN A 21 -19.27 -7.36 16.34
C ASN A 21 -18.72 -7.81 17.70
N GLU A 22 -18.57 -6.85 18.63
CA GLU A 22 -18.14 -7.10 19.99
C GLU A 22 -19.31 -7.65 20.79
N LYS A 23 -19.63 -8.93 20.59
CA LYS A 23 -20.13 -9.82 21.64
C LYS A 23 -19.72 -11.26 21.32
N GLU A 24 -18.52 -11.62 21.80
CA GLU A 24 -18.25 -12.75 22.69
C GLU A 24 -16.81 -13.28 22.51
N GLY A 25 -15.96 -12.98 23.49
CA GLY A 25 -14.62 -13.51 23.63
C GLY A 25 -13.64 -12.44 24.11
N SER A 26 -13.24 -12.51 25.38
CA SER A 26 -12.32 -11.58 26.09
C SER A 26 -10.89 -11.49 25.53
N GLY A 27 -10.68 -11.74 24.24
CA GLY A 27 -9.36 -11.83 23.62
C GLY A 27 -9.15 -10.80 22.51
N PRO A 28 -7.89 -10.61 22.08
CA PRO A 28 -7.56 -9.72 20.96
C PRO A 28 -8.33 -10.10 19.69
N GLY A 29 -8.53 -9.12 18.80
CA GLY A 29 -9.16 -9.36 17.48
C GLY A 29 -8.39 -10.39 16.65
N TRP A 30 -9.05 -10.97 15.65
CA TRP A 30 -8.47 -12.03 14.81
C TRP A 30 -7.14 -11.60 14.18
N GLU A 31 -7.10 -10.41 13.59
CA GLU A 31 -5.92 -9.83 12.95
C GLU A 31 -4.78 -9.62 13.95
N GLN A 32 -5.10 -9.11 15.13
CA GLN A 32 -4.13 -8.96 16.21
C GLN A 32 -3.57 -10.31 16.67
N ARG A 33 -4.39 -11.38 16.69
CA ARG A 33 -3.90 -12.74 16.99
C ARG A 33 -2.94 -13.25 15.93
N LEU A 34 -3.20 -13.01 14.64
CA LEU A 34 -2.28 -13.36 13.55
C LEU A 34 -0.94 -12.66 13.72
N LEU A 35 -0.95 -11.32 13.87
CA LEU A 35 0.26 -10.51 14.03
C LEU A 35 1.05 -10.86 15.31
N THR A 36 0.34 -11.16 16.41
CA THR A 36 0.96 -11.60 17.67
C THR A 36 1.62 -12.96 17.50
N THR A 37 0.95 -13.90 16.84
CA THR A 37 1.50 -15.23 16.58
C THR A 37 2.73 -15.15 15.68
N LEU A 38 2.68 -14.30 14.65
CA LEU A 38 3.81 -14.05 13.77
C LEU A 38 5.00 -13.46 14.55
N SER A 39 4.75 -12.49 15.42
CA SER A 39 5.78 -11.90 16.29
C SER A 39 6.38 -12.93 17.25
N ASN A 40 5.55 -13.79 17.84
CA ASN A 40 5.99 -14.86 18.75
C ASN A 40 6.83 -15.91 18.01
N SER A 41 6.45 -16.29 16.79
CA SER A 41 7.22 -17.22 15.96
C SER A 41 8.62 -16.66 15.67
N GLN A 42 8.72 -15.39 15.30
CA GLN A 42 10.00 -14.72 15.07
C GLN A 42 10.86 -14.61 16.33
N TYR A 43 10.24 -14.22 17.46
CA TYR A 43 10.96 -14.13 18.74
C TYR A 43 11.47 -15.49 19.19
N THR A 44 10.64 -16.53 19.05
CA THR A 44 11.03 -17.89 19.44
C THR A 44 12.22 -18.37 18.61
N ALA A 45 12.16 -18.20 17.28
CA ALA A 45 13.23 -18.59 16.38
C ALA A 45 14.55 -17.82 16.64
N LYS A 46 14.47 -16.50 16.86
CA LYS A 46 15.66 -15.62 16.97
C LYS A 46 16.25 -15.51 18.37
N VAL A 47 15.46 -15.74 19.42
CA VAL A 47 15.86 -15.50 20.81
C VAL A 47 15.75 -16.76 21.65
N VAL A 48 14.60 -17.42 21.65
CA VAL A 48 14.36 -18.55 22.55
C VAL A 48 15.21 -19.76 22.16
N LEU A 49 15.20 -20.16 20.88
CA LEU A 49 15.95 -21.32 20.42
C LEU A 49 17.48 -21.15 20.59
N PRO A 50 18.10 -20.00 20.24
CA PRO A 50 19.53 -19.79 20.49
C PRO A 50 19.89 -19.81 21.98
N ARG A 51 19.07 -19.21 22.85
CA ARG A 51 19.29 -19.23 24.30
C ARG A 51 19.17 -20.64 24.88
N LEU A 52 18.26 -21.46 24.36
CA LEU A 52 18.13 -22.86 24.76
C LEU A 52 19.40 -23.65 24.40
N SER A 53 19.93 -23.46 23.19
CA SER A 53 21.22 -24.05 22.79
C SER A 53 22.35 -23.63 23.72
N GLU A 54 22.43 -22.34 24.08
CA GLU A 54 23.46 -21.82 24.98
C GLU A 54 23.39 -22.47 26.38
N VAL A 55 22.19 -22.63 26.94
CA VAL A 55 21.99 -23.28 28.24
C VAL A 55 22.44 -24.75 28.19
N PHE A 56 22.13 -25.47 27.12
CA PHE A 56 22.57 -26.86 26.95
C PHE A 56 24.10 -26.94 26.89
N SER A 57 24.74 -26.08 26.10
CA SER A 57 26.20 -26.00 26.02
C SER A 57 26.85 -25.65 27.35
N ARG A 58 26.23 -24.78 28.16
CA ARG A 58 26.75 -24.38 29.48
C ARG A 58 26.76 -25.52 30.50
N HIS A 59 25.84 -26.47 30.36
CA HIS A 59 25.68 -27.60 31.28
C HIS A 59 26.24 -28.92 30.70
N ASP A 60 27.10 -28.84 29.69
CA ASP A 60 27.75 -29.98 29.04
C ASP A 60 26.78 -31.03 28.47
N TYR A 61 25.56 -30.61 28.11
CA TYR A 61 24.60 -31.47 27.40
C TYR A 61 24.94 -31.56 25.90
N PRO A 62 24.47 -32.62 25.21
CA PRO A 62 24.63 -32.74 23.76
C PRO A 62 24.05 -31.54 23.01
N PRO A 63 24.71 -31.07 21.92
CA PRO A 63 24.27 -29.92 21.17
C PRO A 63 22.93 -30.18 20.48
N LEU A 64 22.02 -29.21 20.56
CA LEU A 64 20.66 -29.28 19.99
C LEU A 64 20.60 -28.88 18.50
N THR A 65 21.67 -29.05 17.74
CA THR A 65 21.80 -28.50 16.38
C THR A 65 20.65 -28.92 15.46
N LEU A 66 20.33 -30.22 15.41
CA LEU A 66 19.26 -30.75 14.57
C LEU A 66 17.86 -30.32 15.09
N PRO A 67 17.48 -30.53 16.37
CA PRO A 67 16.20 -30.06 16.89
C PRO A 67 15.95 -28.56 16.69
N VAL A 68 16.96 -27.73 16.92
CA VAL A 68 16.85 -26.26 16.76
C VAL A 68 16.69 -25.88 15.30
N ALA A 69 17.42 -26.52 14.38
CA ALA A 69 17.25 -26.29 12.95
C ALA A 69 15.83 -26.70 12.49
N THR A 70 15.34 -27.86 12.92
CA THR A 70 13.99 -28.34 12.61
C THR A 70 12.92 -27.39 13.14
N ALA A 71 13.03 -26.97 14.41
CA ALA A 71 12.08 -26.03 15.02
C ALA A 71 12.10 -24.65 14.32
N THR A 72 13.29 -24.14 13.98
CA THR A 72 13.44 -22.87 13.27
C THR A 72 12.78 -22.92 11.90
N SER A 73 12.95 -24.02 11.17
CA SER A 73 12.31 -24.25 9.87
C SER A 73 10.79 -24.29 9.99
N ALA A 74 10.25 -25.04 10.96
CA ALA A 74 8.81 -25.12 11.21
C ALA A 74 8.20 -23.76 11.58
N LEU A 75 8.86 -22.99 12.45
CA LEU A 75 8.44 -21.63 12.82
C LEU A 75 8.47 -20.67 11.62
N SER A 76 9.46 -20.82 10.73
CA SER A 76 9.58 -19.99 9.53
C SER A 76 8.53 -20.34 8.47
N ALA A 77 8.12 -21.61 8.39
CA ALA A 77 6.99 -22.02 7.55
C ALA A 77 5.67 -21.45 8.08
N LEU A 78 5.45 -21.55 9.40
CA LEU A 78 4.27 -20.96 10.05
C LEU A 78 4.21 -19.44 9.89
N ASP A 79 5.33 -18.75 10.09
CA ASP A 79 5.44 -17.29 9.90
C ASP A 79 5.05 -16.85 8.49
N ARG A 80 5.47 -17.59 7.45
CA ARG A 80 5.07 -17.31 6.05
C ARG A 80 3.57 -17.51 5.82
N GLN A 81 3.02 -18.64 6.27
CA GLN A 81 1.61 -18.97 6.09
C GLN A 81 0.69 -17.97 6.81
N ILE A 82 1.04 -17.57 8.04
CA ILE A 82 0.28 -16.57 8.80
C ILE A 82 0.34 -15.21 8.09
N LEU A 83 1.51 -14.83 7.56
CA LEU A 83 1.65 -13.57 6.86
C LEU A 83 0.78 -13.54 5.60
N GLU A 84 0.80 -14.60 4.80
CA GLU A 84 0.00 -14.73 3.57
C GLU A 84 -1.49 -14.54 3.87
N VAL A 85 -2.03 -15.29 4.84
CA VAL A 85 -3.43 -15.17 5.28
C VAL A 85 -3.76 -13.76 5.80
N TYR A 86 -2.85 -13.15 6.57
CA TYR A 86 -3.05 -11.78 7.05
C TYR A 86 -3.06 -10.78 5.88
N LEU A 87 -2.17 -10.94 4.91
CA LEU A 87 -2.08 -10.05 3.76
C LEU A 87 -3.32 -10.15 2.89
N GLU A 88 -3.76 -11.35 2.50
CA GLU A 88 -4.99 -11.56 1.71
C GLU A 88 -6.19 -10.83 2.35
N GLN A 89 -6.36 -11.00 3.67
CA GLN A 89 -7.45 -10.38 4.42
C GLN A 89 -7.40 -8.84 4.41
N LYS A 90 -6.21 -8.24 4.24
CA LYS A 90 -6.02 -6.78 4.21
C LYS A 90 -5.93 -6.21 2.80
N SER A 91 -5.37 -6.94 1.85
CA SER A 91 -5.16 -6.50 0.46
C SER A 91 -6.47 -6.54 -0.32
N ASP A 92 -7.26 -7.59 -0.18
CA ASP A 92 -8.43 -7.81 -1.04
C ASP A 92 -9.48 -6.70 -0.89
N PRO A 93 -9.86 -6.26 0.33
CA PRO A 93 -10.77 -5.14 0.49
C PRO A 93 -10.16 -3.83 0.00
N LEU A 94 -8.85 -3.62 0.20
CA LEU A 94 -8.17 -2.41 -0.21
C LEU A 94 -8.23 -2.28 -1.74
N VAL A 95 -7.76 -3.30 -2.46
CA VAL A 95 -7.80 -3.37 -3.93
C VAL A 95 -9.23 -3.26 -4.45
N GLY A 96 -10.18 -3.97 -3.83
CA GLY A 96 -11.59 -3.94 -4.21
C GLY A 96 -12.26 -2.56 -4.13
N THR A 97 -11.70 -1.63 -3.35
CA THR A 97 -12.20 -0.23 -3.27
C THR A 97 -11.59 0.70 -4.32
N ILE A 98 -10.44 0.35 -4.94
CA ILE A 98 -9.72 1.26 -5.84
C ILE A 98 -10.53 1.58 -7.08
N GLU A 99 -11.04 0.57 -7.79
CA GLU A 99 -11.78 0.75 -9.04
C GLU A 99 -13.08 1.56 -8.85
N PRO A 100 -13.96 1.22 -7.90
CA PRO A 100 -15.15 2.04 -7.63
C PRO A 100 -14.83 3.49 -7.29
N SER A 101 -13.80 3.73 -6.47
CA SER A 101 -13.41 5.06 -6.04
C SER A 101 -12.72 5.88 -7.13
N MET A 102 -12.01 5.23 -8.06
CA MET A 102 -11.38 5.87 -9.21
C MET A 102 -12.40 6.51 -10.15
N TYR A 103 -13.54 5.85 -10.36
CA TYR A 103 -14.61 6.31 -11.26
C TYR A 103 -15.78 7.00 -10.54
N LEU A 104 -15.57 7.34 -9.26
CA LEU A 104 -16.58 7.99 -8.43
C LEU A 104 -17.09 9.28 -9.08
N GLY A 105 -18.42 9.47 -9.10
CA GLY A 105 -19.03 10.66 -9.69
C GLY A 105 -19.00 10.70 -11.22
N ARG A 106 -18.87 9.56 -11.90
CA ARG A 106 -18.75 9.43 -13.37
C ARG A 106 -17.52 10.16 -13.92
N PHE A 107 -16.41 10.07 -13.19
CA PHE A 107 -15.12 10.55 -13.68
C PHE A 107 -14.68 9.74 -14.90
N ASP A 108 -14.09 10.41 -15.88
CA ASP A 108 -13.52 9.81 -17.08
C ASP A 108 -12.14 10.45 -17.34
N TRP A 109 -11.21 9.66 -17.85
CA TRP A 109 -9.86 10.07 -18.21
C TRP A 109 -9.85 10.88 -19.53
N ASP A 110 -10.88 10.79 -20.36
CA ASP A 110 -11.14 11.71 -21.48
C ASP A 110 -11.84 13.00 -21.01
N THR A 111 -11.21 13.71 -20.07
CA THR A 111 -11.76 14.93 -19.46
C THR A 111 -11.13 16.21 -19.97
N THR A 112 -11.92 17.28 -20.08
CA THR A 112 -11.42 18.64 -20.35
C THR A 112 -11.08 19.40 -19.07
N ARG A 113 -11.34 18.81 -17.90
CA ARG A 113 -11.14 19.47 -16.60
C ARG A 113 -9.67 19.47 -16.24
N ARG A 114 -9.11 20.67 -16.08
CA ARG A 114 -7.73 20.83 -15.60
C ARG A 114 -7.58 20.23 -14.19
N PRO A 115 -6.51 19.46 -13.91
CA PRO A 115 -6.22 18.95 -12.58
C PRO A 115 -6.06 20.08 -11.55
N THR A 116 -6.63 19.89 -10.36
CA THR A 116 -6.59 20.88 -9.26
C THR A 116 -6.13 20.30 -7.91
N ASP A 117 -6.21 19.00 -7.74
CA ASP A 117 -5.72 18.22 -6.61
C ASP A 117 -5.60 16.75 -7.08
N VAL A 118 -5.06 15.86 -6.25
CA VAL A 118 -5.17 14.41 -6.47
C VAL A 118 -6.64 13.98 -6.42
N GLN A 119 -7.01 12.97 -7.20
CA GLN A 119 -8.36 12.41 -7.15
C GLN A 119 -8.66 11.76 -5.78
N PRO A 120 -9.94 11.70 -5.36
CA PRO A 120 -10.32 11.13 -4.06
C PRO A 120 -9.81 9.72 -3.79
N TYR A 121 -9.76 8.86 -4.81
CA TYR A 121 -9.29 7.47 -4.67
C TYR A 121 -7.84 7.38 -4.17
N VAL A 122 -6.98 8.35 -4.53
CA VAL A 122 -5.59 8.42 -4.04
C VAL A 122 -5.58 8.60 -2.52
N LYS A 123 -6.42 9.49 -2.02
CA LYS A 123 -6.54 9.78 -0.58
C LYS A 123 -7.10 8.57 0.17
N GLU A 124 -8.02 7.84 -0.44
CA GLU A 124 -8.58 6.61 0.10
C GLU A 124 -7.54 5.49 0.18
N ILE A 125 -6.79 5.24 -0.90
CA ILE A 125 -5.67 4.28 -0.91
C ILE A 125 -4.71 4.59 0.24
N ILE A 126 -4.28 5.85 0.37
CA ILE A 126 -3.37 6.27 1.43
C ILE A 126 -3.98 6.04 2.81
N THR A 127 -5.25 6.42 3.00
CA THR A 127 -5.95 6.25 4.29
C THR A 127 -6.07 4.77 4.68
N ASN A 128 -6.37 3.90 3.73
CA ASN A 128 -6.45 2.46 3.96
C ASN A 128 -5.08 1.88 4.36
N MET A 129 -4.00 2.29 3.67
CA MET A 129 -2.63 1.90 4.04
C MET A 129 -2.21 2.44 5.41
N ILE A 130 -2.67 3.63 5.82
CA ILE A 130 -2.45 4.16 7.18
C ILE A 130 -3.11 3.25 8.21
N GLY A 131 -4.33 2.76 7.93
CA GLY A 131 -5.03 1.81 8.79
C GLY A 131 -4.22 0.53 9.01
N VAL A 132 -3.69 -0.06 7.92
CA VAL A 132 -2.81 -1.23 8.00
C VAL A 132 -1.52 -0.92 8.75
N HIS A 133 -0.87 0.21 8.46
CA HIS A 133 0.34 0.65 9.18
C HIS A 133 0.08 0.71 10.68
N ALA A 134 -0.97 1.41 11.10
CA ALA A 134 -1.30 1.62 12.50
C ALA A 134 -1.56 0.29 13.24
N GLU A 135 -2.29 -0.63 12.61
CA GLU A 135 -2.57 -1.95 13.17
C GLU A 135 -1.29 -2.77 13.39
N VAL A 136 -0.43 -2.85 12.35
CA VAL A 136 0.82 -3.62 12.42
C VAL A 136 1.79 -2.99 13.42
N HIS A 137 1.95 -1.67 13.36
CA HIS A 137 2.85 -0.92 14.23
C HIS A 137 2.46 -1.07 15.71
N HIS A 138 1.15 -1.11 16.01
CA HIS A 138 0.67 -1.29 17.37
C HIS A 138 1.09 -2.63 17.98
N VAL A 139 1.15 -3.70 17.17
CA VAL A 139 1.55 -5.04 17.65
C VAL A 139 3.06 -5.21 17.65
N ASN A 140 3.71 -4.94 16.51
CA ASN A 140 5.15 -5.07 16.36
C ASN A 140 5.67 -4.17 15.23
N PRO A 141 6.34 -3.05 15.56
CA PRO A 141 6.89 -2.11 14.59
C PRO A 141 7.84 -2.74 13.57
N ASN A 142 8.54 -3.82 13.92
CA ASN A 142 9.49 -4.48 13.02
C ASN A 142 8.80 -5.20 11.84
N LEU A 143 7.49 -5.43 11.92
CA LEU A 143 6.71 -6.06 10.86
C LEU A 143 6.20 -5.06 9.80
N VAL A 144 6.19 -3.77 10.13
CA VAL A 144 5.58 -2.72 9.28
C VAL A 144 6.16 -2.74 7.88
N SER A 145 7.49 -2.71 7.76
CA SER A 145 8.15 -2.72 6.45
C SER A 145 7.81 -3.97 5.65
N ARG A 146 7.84 -5.15 6.28
CA ARG A 146 7.56 -6.43 5.62
C ARG A 146 6.10 -6.54 5.13
N VAL A 147 5.15 -6.02 5.90
CA VAL A 147 3.72 -6.04 5.55
C VAL A 147 3.44 -4.99 4.49
N LEU A 148 3.82 -3.73 4.72
CA LEU A 148 3.48 -2.64 3.81
C LEU A 148 4.13 -2.79 2.44
N SER A 149 5.34 -3.35 2.33
CA SER A 149 5.95 -3.60 1.03
C SER A 149 5.11 -4.52 0.14
N GLN A 150 4.49 -5.56 0.71
CA GLN A 150 3.62 -6.46 -0.06
C GLN A 150 2.27 -5.81 -0.39
N ILE A 151 1.68 -5.05 0.54
CA ILE A 151 0.46 -4.28 0.26
C ILE A 151 0.70 -3.25 -0.86
N VAL A 152 1.86 -2.58 -0.85
CA VAL A 152 2.24 -1.62 -1.89
C VAL A 152 2.39 -2.28 -3.25
N GLU A 153 2.94 -3.50 -3.31
CA GLU A 153 2.99 -4.30 -4.54
C GLU A 153 1.58 -4.58 -5.08
N THR A 154 0.66 -5.06 -4.25
CA THR A 154 -0.71 -5.35 -4.69
C THR A 154 -1.47 -4.10 -5.15
N VAL A 155 -1.31 -2.97 -4.44
CA VAL A 155 -1.88 -1.68 -4.84
C VAL A 155 -1.32 -1.21 -6.18
N ALA A 156 -0.01 -1.34 -6.36
CA ALA A 156 0.68 -0.96 -7.58
C ALA A 156 0.23 -1.80 -8.78
N GLU A 157 0.09 -3.11 -8.61
CA GLU A 157 -0.41 -4.02 -9.63
C GLU A 157 -1.84 -3.67 -10.05
N GLU A 158 -2.71 -3.40 -9.08
CA GLU A 158 -4.09 -3.02 -9.34
C GLU A 158 -4.21 -1.67 -10.06
N LEU A 159 -3.47 -0.65 -9.61
CA LEU A 159 -3.41 0.64 -10.29
C LEU A 159 -2.89 0.49 -11.73
N SER A 160 -1.88 -0.36 -11.93
CA SER A 160 -1.35 -0.67 -13.26
C SER A 160 -2.37 -1.36 -14.14
N ARG A 161 -3.10 -2.34 -13.61
CA ARG A 161 -4.19 -3.04 -14.32
C ARG A 161 -5.27 -2.05 -14.76
N LEU A 162 -5.78 -1.25 -13.81
CA LEU A 162 -6.86 -0.30 -14.07
C LEU A 162 -6.49 0.74 -15.11
N MET A 163 -5.29 1.31 -15.00
CA MET A 163 -4.81 2.30 -15.94
C MET A 163 -4.53 1.72 -17.32
N SER A 164 -4.12 0.45 -17.42
CA SER A 164 -3.96 -0.25 -18.71
C SER A 164 -5.30 -0.53 -19.39
N CYS A 165 -6.40 -0.57 -18.64
CA CYS A 165 -7.76 -0.70 -19.17
C CYS A 165 -8.35 0.64 -19.67
N VAL A 166 -7.71 1.78 -19.41
CA VAL A 166 -8.18 3.08 -19.88
C VAL A 166 -7.97 3.19 -21.39
N THR A 167 -9.04 3.40 -22.13
CA THR A 167 -9.01 3.38 -23.61
C THR A 167 -8.53 4.71 -24.22
N ARG A 168 -8.82 5.83 -23.57
CA ARG A 168 -8.50 7.17 -24.07
C ARG A 168 -8.06 8.08 -22.92
N PHE A 169 -6.97 8.81 -23.15
CA PHE A 169 -6.52 9.89 -22.27
C PHE A 169 -6.58 11.21 -23.03
N SER A 170 -7.27 12.18 -22.44
CA SER A 170 -7.10 13.58 -22.78
C SER A 170 -5.78 14.13 -22.23
N ILE A 171 -5.35 15.33 -22.67
CA ILE A 171 -4.19 16.02 -22.09
C ILE A 171 -4.38 16.21 -20.58
N GLN A 172 -5.56 16.66 -20.15
CA GLN A 172 -5.84 16.94 -18.74
C GLN A 172 -5.97 15.65 -17.92
N GLY A 173 -6.59 14.61 -18.48
CA GLY A 173 -6.67 13.29 -17.85
C GLY A 173 -5.30 12.64 -17.68
N ASN A 174 -4.40 12.78 -18.66
CA ASN A 174 -3.02 12.34 -18.52
C ASN A 174 -2.28 13.08 -17.39
N GLN A 175 -2.44 14.41 -17.32
CA GLN A 175 -1.88 15.20 -16.23
C GLN A 175 -2.43 14.75 -14.87
N GLN A 176 -3.73 14.47 -14.77
CA GLN A 176 -4.35 13.94 -13.55
C GLN A 176 -3.76 12.58 -13.16
N ALA A 177 -3.69 11.63 -14.10
CA ALA A 177 -3.15 10.30 -13.86
C ALA A 177 -1.69 10.37 -13.35
N ARG A 178 -0.88 11.27 -13.91
CA ARG A 178 0.49 11.51 -13.47
C ARG A 178 0.56 12.06 -12.04
N VAL A 179 -0.28 13.03 -11.69
CA VAL A 179 -0.36 13.59 -10.33
C VAL A 179 -0.75 12.48 -9.35
N ASP A 180 -1.78 11.71 -9.68
CA ASP A 180 -2.31 10.67 -8.81
C ASP A 180 -1.31 9.54 -8.57
N ILE A 181 -0.73 8.98 -9.64
CA ILE A 181 0.26 7.90 -9.56
C ILE A 181 1.50 8.36 -8.79
N ARG A 182 2.02 9.57 -9.08
CA ARG A 182 3.18 10.10 -8.36
C ARG A 182 2.88 10.36 -6.89
N ALA A 183 1.69 10.86 -6.56
CA ALA A 183 1.31 11.08 -5.17
C ALA A 183 1.34 9.77 -4.36
N VAL A 184 0.83 8.67 -4.92
CA VAL A 184 0.92 7.34 -4.29
C VAL A 184 2.39 6.91 -4.18
N GLN A 185 3.16 6.99 -5.27
CA GLN A 185 4.57 6.57 -5.30
C GLN A 185 5.46 7.29 -4.29
N GLU A 186 5.33 8.62 -4.21
CA GLU A 186 6.07 9.42 -3.24
C GLU A 186 5.67 9.06 -1.82
N THR A 187 4.38 8.81 -1.58
CA THR A 187 3.87 8.42 -0.26
C THR A 187 4.46 7.09 0.21
N VAL A 188 4.55 6.10 -0.68
CA VAL A 188 4.96 4.74 -0.30
C VAL A 188 6.41 4.42 -0.61
N SER A 189 7.24 5.43 -0.94
CA SER A 189 8.58 5.23 -1.50
C SER A 189 9.51 4.37 -0.64
N LEU A 190 9.35 4.41 0.69
CA LEU A 190 10.16 3.60 1.63
C LEU A 190 9.78 2.11 1.63
N TYR A 191 8.60 1.77 1.09
CA TYR A 191 8.06 0.42 1.05
C TYR A 191 8.05 -0.16 -0.37
N THR A 192 8.34 0.65 -1.39
CA THR A 192 8.46 0.20 -2.78
C THR A 192 9.60 -0.79 -2.94
N THR A 193 9.28 -1.96 -3.50
CA THR A 193 10.23 -3.01 -3.85
C THR A 193 10.70 -2.89 -5.30
N PRO A 194 11.79 -3.57 -5.72
CA PRO A 194 12.21 -3.63 -7.11
C PRO A 194 11.14 -4.19 -8.07
N THR A 195 10.33 -5.13 -7.59
CA THR A 195 9.13 -5.66 -8.25
C THR A 195 8.11 -4.54 -8.50
N ALA A 196 7.84 -3.72 -7.48
CA ALA A 196 7.00 -2.53 -7.59
C ALA A 196 7.68 -1.31 -8.26
N HIS A 197 8.91 -1.38 -8.78
CA HIS A 197 9.48 -0.23 -9.50
C HIS A 197 8.97 -0.09 -10.94
N HIS A 198 8.38 -1.14 -11.52
CA HIS A 198 8.06 -1.18 -12.94
C HIS A 198 6.68 -0.62 -13.33
N TRP A 199 5.74 -0.41 -12.40
CA TRP A 199 4.42 0.14 -12.73
C TRP A 199 4.46 1.65 -13.04
N GLY A 200 5.38 2.40 -12.43
CA GLY A 200 5.50 3.84 -12.63
C GLY A 200 5.96 4.29 -14.02
N PRO A 201 7.11 3.79 -14.51
CA PRO A 201 7.63 4.18 -15.81
C PRO A 201 6.72 3.76 -16.96
N HIS A 202 6.11 2.57 -16.92
CA HIS A 202 5.27 2.08 -18.04
C HIS A 202 3.98 2.90 -18.21
N LEU A 203 3.38 3.35 -17.10
CA LEU A 203 2.19 4.21 -17.09
C LEU A 203 2.48 5.66 -17.47
N ALA A 204 3.63 6.19 -17.07
CA ALA A 204 4.03 7.56 -17.41
C ALA A 204 4.62 7.68 -18.83
N ILE A 205 5.28 6.65 -19.36
CA ILE A 205 6.02 6.68 -20.63
C ILE A 205 5.13 6.29 -21.82
N SER A 206 4.15 5.39 -21.65
CA SER A 206 3.30 4.95 -22.77
C SER A 206 2.50 6.08 -23.42
N THR A 207 2.16 7.14 -22.67
CA THR A 207 1.43 8.31 -23.20
C THR A 207 2.33 9.45 -23.69
N LEU A 208 3.64 9.42 -23.40
CA LEU A 208 4.57 10.47 -23.85
C LEU A 208 4.96 10.35 -25.32
N LYS A 209 4.84 9.15 -25.91
CA LYS A 209 5.16 8.94 -27.33
C LYS A 209 4.23 9.71 -28.28
N GLU A 210 3.07 10.19 -27.84
CA GLU A 210 2.15 10.95 -28.69
C GLU A 210 2.44 12.47 -28.75
N TYR A 211 3.30 13.02 -27.88
CA TYR A 211 3.52 14.48 -27.76
C TYR A 211 4.85 14.99 -28.33
N SER A 212 5.56 14.22 -29.17
CA SER A 212 6.90 14.63 -29.66
C SER A 212 6.84 15.50 -30.92
N LEU A 213 6.27 16.72 -30.83
CA LEU A 213 6.47 17.79 -31.80
C LEU A 213 6.85 19.12 -31.10
N GLU A 214 7.80 19.85 -31.68
CA GLU A 214 8.47 21.04 -31.10
C GLU A 214 7.52 22.12 -30.53
N LYS A 215 6.30 22.25 -31.08
CA LYS A 215 5.26 23.21 -30.63
C LYS A 215 4.65 22.84 -29.26
N GLU A 216 4.77 21.59 -28.83
CA GLU A 216 4.19 21.07 -27.59
C GLU A 216 5.22 21.02 -26.44
N ARG A 217 6.48 21.36 -26.69
CA ARG A 217 7.54 21.40 -25.65
C ARG A 217 7.24 22.40 -24.54
N ASN A 218 6.65 23.54 -24.90
CA ASN A 218 6.16 24.52 -23.92
C ASN A 218 4.98 23.96 -23.13
N THR A 219 4.00 23.33 -23.80
CA THR A 219 2.85 22.67 -23.16
C THR A 219 3.29 21.55 -22.21
N PHE A 220 4.33 20.79 -22.59
CA PHE A 220 4.95 19.77 -21.78
C PHE A 220 5.60 20.35 -20.52
N ASN A 221 6.41 21.42 -20.66
CA ASN A 221 7.01 22.10 -19.52
C ASN A 221 5.95 22.66 -18.56
N LEU A 222 4.89 23.27 -19.08
CA LEU A 222 3.74 23.72 -18.30
C LEU A 222 3.02 22.56 -17.58
N ALA A 223 2.87 21.41 -18.24
CA ALA A 223 2.28 20.21 -17.65
C ALA A 223 3.13 19.67 -16.50
N VAL A 224 4.46 19.62 -16.66
CA VAL A 224 5.39 19.20 -15.61
C VAL A 224 5.30 20.14 -14.41
N VAL A 225 5.34 21.46 -14.64
CA VAL A 225 5.23 22.46 -13.57
C VAL A 225 3.89 22.33 -12.82
N LEU A 226 2.79 22.11 -13.54
CA LEU A 226 1.49 21.88 -12.93
C LEU A 226 1.48 20.63 -12.03
N VAL A 227 2.04 19.53 -12.51
CA VAL A 227 2.12 18.27 -11.74
C VAL A 227 2.90 18.49 -10.44
N GLU A 228 4.06 19.15 -10.51
CA GLU A 228 4.89 19.44 -9.33
C GLU A 228 4.20 20.38 -8.33
N ASP A 229 3.50 21.42 -8.80
CA ASP A 229 2.74 22.35 -7.94
C ASP A 229 1.58 21.62 -7.22
N LEU A 230 0.88 20.72 -7.92
CA LEU A 230 -0.18 19.91 -7.32
C LEU A 230 0.37 18.92 -6.30
N LEU A 231 1.49 18.26 -6.58
CA LEU A 231 2.18 17.39 -5.62
C LEU A 231 2.65 18.18 -4.39
N ALA A 232 3.18 19.38 -4.56
CA ALA A 232 3.56 20.24 -3.44
C ALA A 232 2.35 20.60 -2.56
N LYS A 233 1.21 20.96 -3.16
CA LYS A 233 -0.04 21.22 -2.44
C LYS A 233 -0.55 19.99 -1.71
N PHE A 234 -0.51 18.83 -2.36
CA PHE A 234 -0.87 17.54 -1.77
C PHE A 234 -0.03 17.24 -0.52
N ARG A 235 1.31 17.38 -0.61
CA ARG A 235 2.24 17.18 0.51
C ARG A 235 1.91 18.07 1.71
N VAL A 236 1.56 19.33 1.47
CA VAL A 236 1.19 20.27 2.55
C VAL A 236 -0.15 19.89 3.17
N ARG A 237 -1.16 19.57 2.36
CA ARG A 237 -2.52 19.27 2.83
C ARG A 237 -2.62 17.94 3.58
N MET A 238 -1.85 16.94 3.16
CA MET A 238 -1.84 15.60 3.75
C MET A 238 -0.64 15.37 4.66
N ARG A 239 0.09 16.41 5.05
CA ARG A 239 1.35 16.29 5.81
C ARG A 239 1.24 15.35 7.00
N LEU A 240 0.21 15.49 7.83
CA LEU A 240 0.06 14.68 9.05
C LEU A 240 -0.17 13.20 8.71
N GLN A 241 -1.00 12.92 7.71
CA GLN A 241 -1.33 11.57 7.25
C GLN A 241 -0.09 10.87 6.68
N LEU A 242 0.75 11.61 5.96
CA LEU A 242 1.92 11.06 5.27
C LEU A 242 3.08 10.72 6.22
N MET A 243 3.12 11.33 7.42
CA MET A 243 4.24 11.16 8.36
C MET A 243 4.48 9.70 8.80
N CYS A 244 3.47 8.83 8.80
CA CYS A 244 3.67 7.43 9.15
C CYS A 244 4.42 6.63 8.07
N PHE A 245 4.43 7.10 6.83
CA PHE A 245 5.21 6.48 5.75
C PHE A 245 6.63 7.04 5.64
N GLY A 246 7.00 7.94 6.56
CA GLY A 246 8.32 8.59 6.60
C GLY A 246 8.30 10.03 6.09
N ASP A 247 9.41 10.74 6.30
CA ASP A 247 9.55 12.11 5.81
C ASP A 247 9.70 12.11 4.27
N MET A 248 8.68 12.63 3.58
CA MET A 248 8.64 12.79 2.12
C MET A 248 9.75 13.72 1.54
N LYS A 249 10.70 14.17 2.37
CA LYS A 249 11.80 15.07 2.00
C LYS A 249 13.00 14.36 1.37
N ILE A 250 13.02 13.03 1.29
CA ILE A 250 14.23 12.27 0.92
C ILE A 250 14.34 11.95 -0.59
N VAL A 251 13.30 12.17 -1.42
CA VAL A 251 13.33 11.75 -2.84
C VAL A 251 13.89 12.82 -3.81
N SER A 252 14.36 13.98 -3.33
CA SER A 252 14.99 15.01 -4.18
C SER A 252 16.52 14.89 -4.21
N GLY A 253 17.08 13.75 -4.61
CA GLY A 253 18.54 13.58 -4.62
C GLY A 253 19.14 12.36 -5.34
N GLY A 254 18.47 11.76 -6.32
CA GLY A 254 18.96 10.55 -7.00
C GLY A 254 18.95 10.62 -8.52
N GLN A 255 19.64 11.61 -9.10
CA GLN A 255 20.13 11.56 -10.49
C GLN A 255 21.66 11.69 -10.46
N GLY A 256 22.34 10.78 -11.17
CA GLY A 256 23.79 10.63 -11.28
C GLY A 256 24.20 9.30 -10.62
N ILE A 257 24.51 8.23 -11.34
CA ILE A 257 25.33 8.10 -12.57
C ILE A 257 24.67 7.09 -13.52
#